data_AF-A0A0T9QYJ2-F1
#
_entry.id   AF-A0A0T9QYJ2-F1
#
_cell.length_a   1.000
_cell.length_b   1.000
_cell.length_c   1.000
_cell.angle_alpha   90.00
_cell.angle_beta   90.00
_cell.angle_gamma   90.00
#
_symmetry.space_group_name_H-M   'P 1'
#
loop_
_entity.id
_entity.type
_entity.pdbx_description
1 polymer ?
#
loop_
_entity_poly.entity_id
_entity_poly.type
_entity_poly.pdbx_seq_one_letter_code
_entity_poly.pdbx_strand_id
1 'polypeptide(L)'
;MENKKIFPKEKSGLHPRNRHRSRYDFDALSVSCPELVPFLAPTAYGDISLDFADPMAVKMLNRALLKHFYGIEYWDVPADFLCPPIPGRADYVHHLADLLASCNDGVIPQGKNIAVLDIGVGANCIYPIIGQREYGWRFTGTDIDPQALSAAKMVVSMNPTLKNTLRLTLQKDPQAIFAGVLAVNERYDVTLCNPPFHSSAEEAAATTRRKLHKLGKSEVTDKPVQNFGGKNSELWCEGGEEGFVSRMVAESVTKAQNCFWFTSLISKKTTLPAVYHALRYAKAVEVRTIDMAQGQKVSRFVAWTFLTPEQQATWKAERW
;
A
#
# COMPACT_ATOMS: atom_id res chain seq x y z
N MET A 1 22.09 -0.50 36.11
CA MET A 1 22.15 -0.96 34.71
C MET A 1 20.75 -1.42 34.34
N GLU A 2 20.00 -0.60 33.61
CA GLU A 2 18.69 -1.02 33.12
C GLU A 2 18.85 -2.23 32.19
N ASN A 3 18.03 -3.26 32.38
CA ASN A 3 18.05 -4.47 31.57
C ASN A 3 17.91 -4.10 30.08
N LYS A 4 18.96 -4.37 29.28
CA LYS A 4 18.94 -4.19 27.84
C LYS A 4 17.72 -4.93 27.26
N LYS A 5 16.82 -4.19 26.63
CA LYS A 5 15.61 -4.78 26.04
C LYS A 5 16.02 -5.65 24.84
N ILE A 6 15.90 -6.97 24.99
CA ILE A 6 16.18 -7.92 23.91
C ILE A 6 14.97 -7.94 22.97
N PHE A 7 15.08 -7.31 21.81
CA PHE A 7 14.08 -7.46 20.75
C PHE A 7 14.49 -8.60 19.81
N PRO A 8 13.50 -9.35 19.25
CA PRO A 8 13.78 -10.47 18.35
C PRO A 8 14.57 -10.02 17.11
N LYS A 9 15.34 -10.95 16.54
CA LYS A 9 16.11 -10.71 15.30
C LYS A 9 15.21 -10.48 14.09
N GLU A 10 14.05 -11.14 14.06
CA GLU A 10 13.02 -10.97 13.05
C GLU A 10 11.73 -10.41 13.67
N LYS A 11 11.09 -9.51 12.92
CA LYS A 11 9.72 -9.06 13.16
C LYS A 11 8.79 -10.21 12.85
N SER A 12 8.08 -10.72 13.84
CA SER A 12 7.05 -11.73 13.64
C SER A 12 5.88 -11.17 12.84
N GLY A 13 5.31 -12.01 11.96
CA GLY A 13 4.06 -11.74 11.24
C GLY A 13 4.19 -11.25 9.80
N LEU A 14 5.31 -10.63 9.41
CA LEU A 14 5.50 -10.23 8.01
C LEU A 14 5.68 -11.46 7.10
N HIS A 15 5.22 -11.34 5.87
CA HIS A 15 5.31 -12.36 4.84
C HIS A 15 6.76 -12.88 4.67
N PRO A 16 7.02 -14.19 4.50
CA PRO A 16 8.37 -14.75 4.43
C PRO A 16 9.32 -14.12 3.40
N ARG A 17 8.79 -13.70 2.24
CA ARG A 17 9.52 -12.99 1.16
C ARG A 17 9.80 -11.51 1.45
N ASN A 18 9.28 -10.95 2.54
CA ASN A 18 9.45 -9.54 2.88
C ASN A 18 10.90 -9.26 3.33
N ARG A 19 11.60 -8.40 2.58
CA ARG A 19 13.01 -8.02 2.85
C ARG A 19 13.20 -7.33 4.21
N HIS A 20 12.12 -6.79 4.79
CA HIS A 20 12.16 -5.96 6.00
C HIS A 20 11.85 -6.71 7.29
N ARG A 21 11.90 -8.04 7.25
CA ARG A 21 11.68 -8.91 8.42
C ARG A 21 12.72 -8.69 9.50
N SER A 22 13.98 -8.45 9.15
CA SER A 22 15.02 -8.21 10.15
C SER A 22 14.95 -6.79 10.73
N ARG A 23 15.71 -6.56 11.81
CA ARG A 23 16.01 -5.19 12.24
C ARG A 23 16.69 -4.41 11.10
N TYR A 24 16.49 -3.10 11.08
CA TYR A 24 17.17 -2.25 10.11
C TYR A 24 18.66 -2.25 10.37
N ASP A 25 19.41 -2.61 9.35
CA ASP A 25 20.86 -2.49 9.32
C ASP A 25 21.21 -1.04 8.94
N PHE A 26 21.29 -0.18 9.96
CA PHE A 26 21.55 1.24 9.74
C PHE A 26 22.94 1.51 9.14
N ASP A 27 23.90 0.61 9.33
CA ASP A 27 25.23 0.73 8.71
C ASP A 27 25.11 0.50 7.20
N ALA A 28 24.48 -0.60 6.77
CA ALA A 28 24.26 -0.88 5.35
C ALA A 28 23.38 0.17 4.66
N LEU A 29 22.34 0.66 5.37
CA LEU A 29 21.48 1.74 4.87
C LEU A 29 22.25 3.06 4.74
N SER A 30 23.14 3.39 5.68
CA SER A 30 23.96 4.62 5.62
C SER A 30 24.99 4.58 4.49
N VAL A 31 25.52 3.40 4.15
CA VAL A 31 26.38 3.23 2.96
C VAL A 31 25.60 3.53 1.68
N SER A 32 24.34 3.06 1.61
CA SER A 32 23.52 3.21 0.41
C SER A 32 22.85 4.59 0.29
N CYS A 33 22.60 5.23 1.43
CA CYS A 33 21.94 6.52 1.55
C CYS A 33 22.60 7.34 2.69
N PRO A 34 23.76 7.98 2.43
CA PRO A 34 24.50 8.74 3.43
C PRO A 34 23.68 9.87 4.08
N GLU A 35 22.67 10.40 3.37
CA GLU A 35 21.75 11.41 3.91
C GLU A 35 20.88 10.90 5.09
N LEU A 36 20.89 9.59 5.38
CA LEU A 36 20.26 9.02 6.58
C LEU A 36 21.05 9.31 7.86
N VAL A 37 22.38 9.42 7.78
CA VAL A 37 23.28 9.53 8.95
C VAL A 37 22.89 10.66 9.91
N PRO A 38 22.52 11.87 9.46
CA PRO A 38 22.12 12.96 10.36
C PRO A 38 20.89 12.66 11.23
N PHE A 39 20.08 11.65 10.87
CA PHE A 39 18.88 11.25 11.61
C PHE A 39 19.14 10.10 12.60
N LEU A 40 20.35 9.53 12.59
CA LEU A 40 20.70 8.41 13.45
C LEU A 40 21.30 8.90 14.77
N ALA A 41 20.86 8.30 15.87
CA ALA A 41 21.33 8.58 17.21
C ALA A 41 21.35 7.30 18.07
N PRO A 42 22.25 7.19 19.06
CA PRO A 42 22.19 6.11 20.03
C PRO A 42 20.92 6.21 20.87
N THR A 43 20.26 5.08 21.08
CA THR A 43 19.16 4.94 22.04
C THR A 43 19.68 4.93 23.48
N ALA A 44 18.78 5.03 24.46
CA ALA A 44 19.12 4.85 25.88
C ALA A 44 19.82 3.50 26.19
N TYR A 45 19.71 2.51 25.31
CA TYR A 45 20.34 1.19 25.45
C TYR A 45 21.64 1.04 24.63
N GLY A 46 22.12 2.11 24.01
CA GLY A 46 23.37 2.15 23.22
C GLY A 46 23.26 1.61 21.79
N ASP A 47 22.11 1.04 21.40
CA ASP A 47 21.86 0.64 20.01
C ASP A 47 21.57 1.89 19.14
N ILE A 48 22.03 1.95 17.89
CA ILE A 48 21.70 3.04 16.94
C ILE A 48 20.25 2.90 16.47
N SER A 49 19.54 4.03 16.43
CA SER A 49 18.18 4.15 15.91
C SER A 49 17.95 5.57 15.38
N LEU A 50 16.73 5.85 14.92
CA LEU A 50 16.22 7.19 14.66
C LEU A 50 14.95 7.46 15.46
N ASP A 51 14.55 8.73 15.52
CA ASP A 51 13.27 9.13 16.11
C ASP A 51 12.11 8.83 15.15
N PHE A 52 11.34 7.79 15.43
CA PHE A 52 10.13 7.43 14.66
C PHE A 52 8.96 8.41 14.87
N ALA A 53 9.11 9.39 15.77
CA ALA A 53 8.19 10.50 15.91
C ALA A 53 8.54 11.71 15.03
N ASP A 54 9.72 11.75 14.43
CA ASP A 54 10.12 12.77 13.46
C ASP A 54 9.71 12.37 12.03
N PRO A 55 8.77 13.10 11.38
CA PRO A 55 8.36 12.83 10.01
C PRO A 55 9.52 12.84 9.01
N MET A 56 10.53 13.69 9.22
CA MET A 56 11.68 13.81 8.32
C MET A 56 12.61 12.59 8.46
N ALA A 57 12.87 12.14 9.69
CA ALA A 57 13.61 10.91 9.94
C ALA A 57 12.91 9.69 9.34
N VAL A 58 11.58 9.58 9.48
CA VAL A 58 10.78 8.49 8.89
C VAL A 58 10.81 8.54 7.35
N LYS A 59 10.69 9.73 6.76
CA LYS A 59 10.80 9.90 5.31
C LYS A 59 12.19 9.50 4.80
N MET A 60 13.25 9.91 5.50
CA MET A 60 14.62 9.54 5.14
C MET A 60 14.88 8.04 5.29
N LEU A 61 14.37 7.40 6.35
CA LEU A 61 14.42 5.95 6.49
C LEU A 61 13.77 5.25 5.30
N ASN A 62 12.56 5.68 4.92
CA ASN A 62 11.85 5.09 3.79
C ASN A 62 12.61 5.26 2.47
N ARG A 63 13.21 6.43 2.24
CA ARG A 63 14.10 6.67 1.09
C ARG A 63 15.29 5.71 1.10
N ALA A 64 15.96 5.56 2.24
CA ALA A 64 17.10 4.65 2.39
C ALA A 64 16.70 3.18 2.14
N LEU A 65 15.54 2.74 2.65
CA LEU A 65 15.01 1.40 2.40
C LEU A 65 14.71 1.18 0.91
N LEU A 66 14.08 2.14 0.25
CA LEU A 66 13.77 2.08 -1.18
C LEU A 66 15.03 2.04 -2.04
N LYS A 67 16.03 2.84 -1.69
CA LYS A 67 17.32 2.85 -2.37
C LYS A 67 18.06 1.52 -2.20
N HIS A 68 18.24 1.07 -0.96
CA HIS A 68 19.03 -0.12 -0.65
C HIS A 68 18.38 -1.42 -1.16
N PHE A 69 17.09 -1.62 -0.87
CA PHE A 69 16.43 -2.90 -1.15
C PHE A 69 15.79 -2.97 -2.53
N TYR A 70 15.39 -1.82 -3.10
CA TYR A 70 14.63 -1.77 -4.34
C TYR A 70 15.35 -1.02 -5.47
N GLY A 71 16.52 -0.43 -5.23
CA GLY A 71 17.28 0.28 -6.26
C GLY A 71 16.56 1.52 -6.79
N ILE A 72 15.84 2.22 -5.91
CA ILE A 72 15.17 3.49 -6.22
C ILE A 72 16.09 4.64 -5.82
N GLU A 73 16.62 5.35 -6.80
CA GLU A 73 17.61 6.42 -6.61
C GLU A 73 16.97 7.69 -6.05
N TYR A 74 15.82 8.06 -6.60
CA TYR A 74 15.06 9.23 -6.18
C TYR A 74 13.71 8.82 -5.61
N TRP A 75 13.46 9.18 -4.36
CA TRP A 75 12.14 9.08 -3.79
C TRP A 75 11.93 10.21 -2.80
N ASP A 76 10.93 11.02 -3.07
CA ASP A 76 10.47 12.05 -2.15
C ASP A 76 8.96 12.15 -2.24
N VAL A 77 8.36 12.57 -1.13
CA VAL A 77 6.92 12.77 -0.98
C VAL A 77 6.75 14.21 -0.50
N PRO A 78 5.90 15.03 -1.16
CA PRO A 78 5.70 16.40 -0.73
C PRO A 78 5.15 16.45 0.70
N ALA A 79 5.34 17.60 1.36
CA ALA A 79 4.73 17.83 2.66
C ALA A 79 3.21 17.56 2.61
N ASP A 80 2.66 17.15 3.75
CA ASP A 80 1.24 16.82 3.93
C ASP A 80 0.72 15.58 3.17
N PHE A 81 1.52 14.88 2.36
CA PHE A 81 1.12 13.58 1.80
C PHE A 81 1.54 12.41 2.70
N LEU A 82 0.84 11.27 2.56
CA LEU A 82 1.18 10.09 3.33
C LEU A 82 2.56 9.54 2.94
N CYS A 83 3.45 9.43 3.92
CA CYS A 83 4.73 8.73 3.85
C CYS A 83 4.56 7.32 4.45
N PRO A 84 4.25 6.28 3.65
CA PRO A 84 3.87 4.98 4.20
C PRO A 84 5.09 4.19 4.71
N PRO A 85 4.95 3.37 5.76
CA PRO A 85 6.02 2.45 6.16
C PRO A 85 6.20 1.35 5.11
N ILE A 86 7.38 1.28 4.50
CA ILE A 86 7.71 0.32 3.42
C ILE A 86 7.40 -1.14 3.77
N PRO A 87 7.75 -1.66 4.98
CA PRO A 87 7.54 -3.07 5.30
C PRO A 87 6.10 -3.53 5.15
N GLY A 88 5.14 -2.72 5.59
CA GLY A 88 3.73 -3.07 5.52
C GLY A 88 3.14 -2.98 4.12
N ARG A 89 3.74 -2.17 3.24
CA ARG A 89 3.35 -2.08 1.83
C ARG A 89 3.89 -3.27 1.03
N ALA A 90 5.12 -3.68 1.31
CA ALA A 90 5.71 -4.88 0.73
C ALA A 90 4.94 -6.14 1.12
N ASP A 91 4.47 -6.20 2.37
CA ASP A 91 3.68 -7.30 2.89
C ASP A 91 2.43 -7.58 2.04
N TYR A 92 1.66 -6.53 1.74
CA TYR A 92 0.47 -6.65 0.89
C TYR A 92 0.83 -7.13 -0.53
N VAL A 93 1.88 -6.58 -1.13
CA VAL A 93 2.33 -6.99 -2.48
C VAL A 93 2.75 -8.46 -2.50
N HIS A 94 3.42 -8.96 -1.46
CA HIS A 94 3.80 -10.37 -1.39
C HIS A 94 2.59 -11.30 -1.22
N HIS A 95 1.61 -10.94 -0.39
CA HIS A 95 0.39 -11.73 -0.27
C HIS A 95 -0.48 -11.66 -1.54
N LEU A 96 -0.44 -10.55 -2.28
CA LEU A 96 -1.07 -10.44 -3.59
C LEU A 96 -0.42 -11.41 -4.60
N ALA A 97 0.90 -11.58 -4.54
CA ALA A 97 1.61 -12.55 -5.35
C ALA A 97 1.22 -13.99 -5.00
N ASP A 98 1.00 -14.31 -3.71
CA ASP A 98 0.47 -15.63 -3.32
C ASP A 98 -0.96 -15.85 -3.81
N LEU A 99 -1.81 -14.81 -3.79
CA LEU A 99 -3.16 -14.91 -4.34
C LEU A 99 -3.10 -15.33 -5.81
N LEU A 100 -2.26 -14.65 -6.62
CA LEU A 100 -2.09 -15.01 -8.03
C LEU A 100 -1.49 -16.41 -8.21
N ALA A 101 -0.47 -16.77 -7.42
CA ALA A 101 0.14 -18.10 -7.46
C ALA A 101 -0.85 -19.22 -7.09
N SER A 102 -1.77 -18.97 -6.15
CA SER A 102 -2.79 -19.95 -5.76
C SER A 102 -3.76 -20.30 -6.88
N CYS A 103 -3.86 -19.42 -7.88
CA CYS A 103 -4.63 -19.65 -9.10
C CYS A 103 -3.75 -20.24 -10.23
N ASN A 104 -2.44 -20.38 -10.04
CA ASN A 104 -1.46 -20.71 -11.08
C ASN A 104 -0.51 -21.85 -10.65
N ASP A 105 -1.06 -22.95 -10.15
CA ASP A 105 -0.30 -24.14 -9.73
C ASP A 105 0.85 -23.84 -8.74
N GLY A 106 0.68 -22.81 -7.91
CA GLY A 106 1.68 -22.34 -6.95
C GLY A 106 2.82 -21.51 -7.55
N VAL A 107 2.81 -21.26 -8.86
CA VAL A 107 3.83 -20.45 -9.55
C VAL A 107 3.38 -18.99 -9.59
N ILE A 108 4.16 -18.10 -8.96
CA ILE A 108 3.90 -16.66 -9.00
C ILE A 108 4.05 -16.16 -10.45
N PRO A 109 2.99 -15.57 -11.05
CA PRO A 109 3.12 -14.94 -12.36
C PRO A 109 4.04 -13.70 -12.27
N GLN A 110 5.01 -13.57 -13.18
CA GLN A 110 6.04 -12.53 -13.14
C GLN A 110 6.16 -11.77 -14.46
N GLY A 111 6.86 -10.62 -14.40
CA GLY A 111 7.21 -9.81 -15.54
C GLY A 111 6.09 -8.91 -16.05
N LYS A 112 6.39 -8.19 -17.13
CA LYS A 112 5.57 -7.10 -17.69
C LYS A 112 4.21 -7.54 -18.22
N ASN A 113 3.97 -8.84 -18.38
CA ASN A 113 2.69 -9.36 -18.83
C ASN A 113 1.63 -9.21 -17.74
N ILE A 114 2.05 -9.27 -16.48
CA ILE A 114 1.17 -9.12 -15.32
C ILE A 114 0.91 -7.65 -15.05
N ALA A 115 -0.37 -7.30 -15.12
CA ALA A 115 -0.86 -5.95 -15.08
C ALA A 115 -1.64 -5.69 -13.80
N VAL A 116 -1.18 -4.72 -13.02
CA VAL A 116 -1.81 -4.33 -11.75
C VAL A 116 -2.41 -2.94 -11.86
N LEU A 117 -3.63 -2.77 -11.37
CA LEU A 117 -4.27 -1.47 -11.21
C LEU A 117 -4.21 -1.05 -9.74
N ASP A 118 -3.44 -0.01 -9.42
CA ASP A 118 -3.37 0.57 -8.09
C ASP A 118 -4.32 1.78 -7.97
N ILE A 119 -5.30 1.66 -7.08
CA ILE A 119 -6.36 2.66 -6.87
C ILE A 119 -6.01 3.51 -5.66
N GLY A 120 -5.78 4.79 -5.89
CA GLY A 120 -5.22 5.69 -4.88
C GLY A 120 -3.71 5.49 -4.75
N VAL A 121 -3.00 5.57 -5.87
CA VAL A 121 -1.54 5.37 -5.95
C VAL A 121 -0.75 6.33 -5.05
N GLY A 122 -1.34 7.50 -4.76
CA GLY A 122 -0.77 8.53 -3.89
C GLY A 122 0.51 9.15 -4.44
N ALA A 123 1.00 10.18 -3.74
CA ALA A 123 2.26 10.84 -4.08
C ALA A 123 3.48 9.91 -3.94
N ASN A 124 3.38 8.89 -3.08
CA ASN A 124 4.48 7.98 -2.77
C ASN A 124 4.70 6.87 -3.80
N CYS A 125 3.68 6.54 -4.60
CA CYS A 125 3.75 5.51 -5.65
C CYS A 125 4.30 4.15 -5.16
N ILE A 126 4.01 3.77 -3.92
CA ILE A 126 4.77 2.73 -3.24
C ILE A 126 4.50 1.32 -3.76
N TYR A 127 3.24 0.98 -4.06
CA TYR A 127 2.89 -0.35 -4.51
C TYR A 127 3.44 -0.66 -5.91
N PRO A 128 3.36 0.25 -6.90
CA PRO A 128 4.01 0.07 -8.18
C PRO A 128 5.51 -0.14 -8.08
N ILE A 129 6.19 0.65 -7.23
CA ILE A 129 7.62 0.51 -6.99
C ILE A 129 7.95 -0.90 -6.49
N ILE A 130 7.29 -1.36 -5.43
CA ILE A 130 7.61 -2.65 -4.83
C ILE A 130 7.24 -3.79 -5.77
N GLY A 131 6.05 -3.78 -6.36
CA GLY A 131 5.60 -4.86 -7.25
C GLY A 131 6.46 -4.99 -8.50
N GLN A 132 6.91 -3.88 -9.08
CA GLN A 132 7.81 -3.93 -10.23
C GLN A 132 9.20 -4.45 -9.85
N ARG A 133 9.72 -4.07 -8.67
CA ARG A 133 11.07 -4.48 -8.23
C ARG A 133 11.13 -5.90 -7.67
N GLU A 134 10.04 -6.43 -7.13
CA GLU A 134 9.97 -7.81 -6.63
C GLU A 134 9.52 -8.80 -7.70
N TYR A 135 8.60 -8.40 -8.59
CA TYR A 135 7.93 -9.33 -9.50
C TYR A 135 7.94 -8.90 -10.98
N GLY A 136 8.49 -7.73 -11.31
CA GLY A 136 8.54 -7.23 -12.68
C GLY A 136 7.19 -6.83 -13.27
N TRP A 137 6.14 -6.73 -12.44
CA TRP A 137 4.80 -6.39 -12.88
C TRP A 137 4.72 -4.98 -13.47
N ARG A 138 3.80 -4.78 -14.41
CA ARG A 138 3.44 -3.44 -14.90
C ARG A 138 2.24 -2.90 -14.13
N PHE A 139 2.21 -1.58 -13.95
CA PHE A 139 1.19 -0.92 -13.16
C PHE A 139 0.47 0.17 -13.95
N THR A 140 -0.80 0.34 -13.65
CA THR A 140 -1.52 1.60 -13.81
C THR A 140 -1.84 2.11 -12.41
N GLY A 141 -1.39 3.31 -12.06
CA GLY A 141 -1.76 3.97 -10.81
C GLY A 141 -2.78 5.07 -11.07
N THR A 142 -3.84 5.13 -10.27
CA THR A 142 -4.88 6.15 -10.37
C THR A 142 -4.96 6.96 -9.10
N ASP A 143 -5.25 8.25 -9.23
CA ASP A 143 -5.52 9.11 -8.09
C ASP A 143 -6.50 10.21 -8.49
N ILE A 144 -7.18 10.77 -7.51
CA ILE A 144 -8.09 11.92 -7.67
C ILE A 144 -7.34 13.25 -7.45
N ASP A 145 -6.21 13.23 -6.73
CA ASP A 145 -5.41 14.43 -6.48
C ASP A 145 -4.36 14.62 -7.60
N PRO A 146 -4.47 15.67 -8.43
CA PRO A 146 -3.50 15.95 -9.48
C PRO A 146 -2.10 16.25 -8.92
N GLN A 147 -1.98 16.76 -7.69
CA GLN A 147 -0.68 16.99 -7.04
C GLN A 147 -0.03 15.67 -6.61
N ALA A 148 -0.82 14.71 -6.11
CA ALA A 148 -0.33 13.35 -5.82
C ALA A 148 0.24 12.72 -7.09
N LEU A 149 -0.50 12.79 -8.20
CA LEU A 149 -0.03 12.25 -9.48
C LEU A 149 1.17 12.99 -10.03
N SER A 150 1.28 14.30 -9.83
CA SER A 150 2.46 15.06 -10.24
C SER A 150 3.71 14.59 -9.50
N ALA A 151 3.61 14.40 -8.17
CA ALA A 151 4.70 13.86 -7.36
C ALA A 151 5.07 12.43 -7.77
N ALA A 152 4.09 11.56 -7.95
CA ALA A 152 4.31 10.20 -8.43
C ALA A 152 4.98 10.17 -9.81
N LYS A 153 4.56 11.04 -10.75
CA LYS A 153 5.20 11.19 -12.07
C LYS A 153 6.66 11.63 -11.95
N MET A 154 6.97 12.54 -11.02
CA MET A 154 8.35 12.94 -10.75
C MET A 154 9.18 11.75 -10.27
N VAL A 155 8.68 10.99 -9.28
CA VAL A 155 9.34 9.76 -8.81
C VAL A 155 9.60 8.80 -9.97
N VAL A 156 8.61 8.52 -10.82
CA VAL A 156 8.80 7.64 -11.98
C VAL A 156 9.84 8.18 -12.96
N SER A 157 9.81 9.48 -13.26
CA SER A 157 10.73 10.09 -14.23
C SER A 157 12.18 10.08 -13.77
N MET A 158 12.42 10.14 -12.47
CA MET A 158 13.76 10.19 -11.86
C MET A 158 14.33 8.79 -11.60
N ASN A 159 13.57 7.72 -11.87
CA ASN A 159 14.01 6.33 -11.71
C ASN A 159 13.87 5.57 -13.04
N PRO A 160 14.95 5.43 -13.83
CA PRO A 160 14.91 4.75 -15.13
C PRO A 160 14.36 3.33 -15.07
N THR A 161 14.53 2.64 -13.93
CA THR A 161 14.03 1.29 -13.68
C THR A 161 12.50 1.18 -13.67
N LEU A 162 11.78 2.29 -13.46
CA LEU A 162 10.31 2.37 -13.45
C LEU A 162 9.74 2.88 -14.79
N LYS A 163 10.60 3.32 -15.71
CA LYS A 163 10.19 3.87 -16.99
C LYS A 163 9.51 2.79 -17.83
N ASN A 164 8.41 3.14 -18.50
CA ASN A 164 7.60 2.26 -19.35
C ASN A 164 6.91 1.08 -18.64
N THR A 165 7.07 0.92 -17.32
CA THR A 165 6.38 -0.12 -16.54
C THR A 165 5.21 0.42 -15.72
N LEU A 166 5.10 1.75 -15.58
CA LEU A 166 4.03 2.40 -14.82
C LEU A 166 3.38 3.52 -15.64
N ARG A 167 2.05 3.49 -15.69
CA ARG A 167 1.20 4.54 -16.23
C ARG A 167 0.42 5.21 -15.09
N LEU A 168 0.33 6.54 -15.09
CA LEU A 168 -0.35 7.32 -14.05
C LEU A 168 -1.51 8.12 -14.65
N THR A 169 -2.72 7.89 -14.14
CA THR A 169 -3.97 8.44 -14.70
C THR A 169 -4.77 9.19 -13.64
N LEU A 170 -5.23 10.40 -13.98
CA LEU A 170 -6.16 11.15 -13.13
C LEU A 170 -7.56 10.55 -13.21
N GLN A 171 -8.08 10.14 -12.05
CA GLN A 171 -9.50 9.83 -11.87
C GLN A 171 -10.26 11.16 -11.74
N LYS A 172 -10.98 11.53 -12.80
CA LYS A 172 -11.64 12.83 -12.89
C LYS A 172 -12.83 12.98 -11.95
N ASP A 173 -13.56 11.89 -11.71
CA ASP A 173 -14.70 11.86 -10.81
C ASP A 173 -14.31 11.03 -9.56
N PRO A 174 -14.19 11.67 -8.38
CA PRO A 174 -13.84 10.98 -7.14
C PRO A 174 -14.81 9.87 -6.71
N GLN A 175 -16.04 9.85 -7.23
CA GLN A 175 -17.05 8.82 -6.94
C GLN A 175 -17.03 7.66 -7.94
N ALA A 176 -16.28 7.79 -9.05
CA ALA A 176 -16.17 6.78 -10.11
C ALA A 176 -14.79 6.10 -10.05
N ILE A 177 -14.67 5.04 -9.24
CA ILE A 177 -13.41 4.33 -8.97
C ILE A 177 -12.88 3.64 -10.24
N PHE A 178 -13.79 3.03 -11.00
CA PHE A 178 -13.45 2.26 -12.20
C PHE A 178 -14.04 2.86 -13.48
N ALA A 179 -15.22 3.47 -13.39
CA ALA A 179 -15.83 4.15 -14.53
C ALA A 179 -14.98 5.35 -14.98
N GLY A 180 -14.72 5.45 -16.30
CA GLY A 180 -13.82 6.46 -16.86
C GLY A 180 -12.32 6.23 -16.61
N VAL A 181 -11.96 5.26 -15.77
CA VAL A 181 -10.58 4.87 -15.45
C VAL A 181 -10.15 3.64 -16.23
N LEU A 182 -10.96 2.56 -16.22
CA LEU A 182 -10.72 1.38 -17.05
C LEU A 182 -11.48 1.48 -18.37
N ALA A 183 -10.73 1.53 -19.47
CA ALA A 183 -11.30 1.36 -20.80
C ALA A 183 -11.72 -0.10 -21.06
N VAL A 184 -12.63 -0.30 -22.02
CA VAL A 184 -13.25 -1.62 -22.30
C VAL A 184 -12.22 -2.68 -22.68
N ASN A 185 -11.16 -2.29 -23.38
CA ASN A 185 -10.08 -3.17 -23.85
C ASN A 185 -8.92 -3.34 -22.86
N GLU A 186 -8.97 -2.69 -21.69
CA GLU A 186 -7.93 -2.84 -20.67
C GLU A 186 -8.20 -4.05 -19.79
N ARG A 187 -7.16 -4.86 -19.58
CA ARG A 187 -7.19 -6.08 -18.76
C ARG A 187 -6.11 -6.01 -17.69
N TYR A 188 -6.51 -6.20 -16.43
CA TYR A 188 -5.65 -6.24 -15.26
C TYR A 188 -5.74 -7.59 -14.57
N ASP A 189 -4.60 -8.17 -14.21
CA ASP A 189 -4.54 -9.44 -13.51
C ASP A 189 -4.94 -9.26 -12.04
N VAL A 190 -4.74 -8.06 -11.49
CA VAL A 190 -5.26 -7.72 -10.16
C VAL A 190 -5.43 -6.22 -9.96
N THR A 191 -6.46 -5.81 -9.22
CA THR A 191 -6.54 -4.46 -8.64
C THR A 191 -6.02 -4.47 -7.21
N LEU A 192 -5.35 -3.40 -6.81
CA LEU A 192 -4.81 -3.16 -5.48
C LEU A 192 -5.41 -1.85 -4.96
N CYS A 193 -5.87 -1.84 -3.72
CA CYS A 193 -6.36 -0.61 -3.10
C CYS A 193 -6.03 -0.58 -1.60
N ASN A 194 -5.56 0.59 -1.13
CA ASN A 194 -5.51 0.93 0.28
C ASN A 194 -6.51 2.08 0.53
N PRO A 195 -7.76 1.78 0.90
CA PRO A 195 -8.81 2.78 0.94
C PRO A 195 -8.57 3.82 2.05
N PRO A 196 -9.14 5.03 1.92
CA PRO A 196 -9.16 6.01 3.01
C PRO A 196 -9.89 5.43 4.24
N PHE A 197 -9.32 5.68 5.42
CA PHE A 197 -9.70 4.96 6.64
C PHE A 197 -10.88 5.58 7.41
N HIS A 198 -11.07 6.89 7.27
CA HIS A 198 -11.97 7.68 8.08
C HIS A 198 -13.20 8.13 7.29
N SER A 199 -14.33 8.30 7.97
CA SER A 199 -15.57 8.79 7.37
C SER A 199 -15.62 10.32 7.24
N SER A 200 -14.77 11.02 8.01
CA SER A 200 -14.67 12.48 7.99
C SER A 200 -13.29 12.97 8.44
N ALA A 201 -13.01 14.25 8.18
CA ALA A 201 -11.81 14.94 8.66
C ALA A 201 -11.72 14.93 10.20
N GLU A 202 -12.86 15.02 10.89
CA GLU A 202 -12.95 15.03 12.35
C GLU A 202 -12.55 13.67 12.95
N GLU A 203 -12.98 12.56 12.33
CA GLU A 203 -12.59 11.21 12.74
C GLU A 203 -11.08 10.97 12.52
N ALA A 204 -10.54 11.49 11.42
CA ALA A 204 -9.09 11.44 11.14
C ALA A 204 -8.28 12.23 12.18
N ALA A 205 -8.72 13.43 12.54
CA ALA A 205 -8.10 14.26 13.57
C ALA A 205 -8.19 13.62 14.97
N ALA A 206 -9.33 13.01 15.32
CA ALA A 206 -9.50 12.32 16.60
C ALA A 206 -8.61 11.07 16.72
N THR A 207 -8.47 10.31 15.64
CA THR A 207 -7.59 9.12 15.59
C THR A 207 -6.11 9.51 15.71
N THR A 208 -5.72 10.62 15.08
CA THR A 208 -4.38 11.19 15.18
C THR A 208 -4.05 11.58 16.62
N ARG A 209 -4.95 12.31 17.29
CA ARG A 209 -4.80 12.69 18.72
C ARG A 209 -4.59 11.48 19.62
N ARG A 210 -5.39 10.42 19.44
CA ARG A 210 -5.26 9.17 20.20
C ARG A 210 -3.91 8.45 19.97
N LYS A 211 -3.39 8.47 18.74
CA LYS A 211 -2.08 7.87 18.42
C LYS A 211 -0.93 8.62 19.08
N LEU A 212 -0.93 9.95 19.04
CA LEU A 212 0.13 10.77 19.65
C LEU A 212 0.16 10.64 21.18
N HIS A 213 -1.01 10.56 21.81
CA HIS A 213 -1.11 10.31 23.25
C HIS A 213 -0.52 8.93 23.64
N LYS A 214 -0.69 7.89 22.81
CA LYS A 214 -0.08 6.56 23.02
C LYS A 214 1.44 6.55 22.83
N LEU A 215 2.02 7.52 22.13
CA LEU A 215 3.47 7.70 21.98
C LEU A 215 4.09 8.53 23.12
N GLY A 216 3.33 8.91 24.15
CA GLY A 216 3.87 9.58 25.34
C GLY A 216 4.08 11.09 25.20
N LYS A 217 3.48 11.75 24.18
CA LYS A 217 3.47 13.22 24.09
C LYS A 217 2.26 13.76 24.87
N SER A 218 2.52 14.34 26.05
CA SER A 218 1.50 14.84 26.99
C SER A 218 0.92 16.22 26.62
N GLU A 219 1.58 16.98 25.74
CA GLU A 219 1.06 18.26 25.21
C GLU A 219 0.62 18.08 23.76
N VAL A 220 -0.68 17.98 23.55
CA VAL A 220 -1.30 17.93 22.22
C VAL A 220 -1.74 19.35 21.88
N THR A 221 -0.95 20.06 21.06
CA THR A 221 -1.35 21.35 20.47
C THR A 221 -2.61 21.17 19.59
N ASP A 222 -3.42 22.22 19.42
CA ASP A 222 -4.67 22.20 18.62
C ASP A 222 -4.50 21.69 17.18
N LYS A 223 -3.26 21.72 16.65
CA LYS A 223 -2.86 21.09 15.38
C LYS A 223 -1.77 20.04 15.61
N PRO A 224 -2.12 18.77 15.84
CA PRO A 224 -1.12 17.71 15.96
C PRO A 224 -0.42 17.44 14.63
N VAL A 225 0.92 17.53 14.59
CA VAL A 225 1.73 17.09 13.45
C VAL A 225 1.65 15.57 13.34
N GLN A 226 1.24 15.05 12.19
CA GLN A 226 1.20 13.62 11.92
C GLN A 226 2.59 13.10 11.53
N ASN A 227 3.10 12.08 12.24
CA ASN A 227 4.40 11.46 11.94
C ASN A 227 4.49 10.83 10.53
N PHE A 228 3.34 10.61 9.88
CA PHE A 228 3.25 10.00 8.55
C PHE A 228 2.62 10.93 7.49
N GLY A 229 2.22 12.16 7.82
CA GLY A 229 1.46 13.04 6.91
C GLY A 229 0.13 12.45 6.41
N GLY A 230 -0.50 13.13 5.44
CA GLY A 230 -1.73 12.71 4.76
C GLY A 230 -2.69 13.88 4.47
N LYS A 231 -3.09 14.06 3.20
CA LYS A 231 -4.11 15.03 2.81
C LYS A 231 -5.51 14.53 3.20
N ASN A 232 -6.46 15.46 3.28
CA ASN A 232 -7.86 15.21 3.60
C ASN A 232 -8.44 13.96 2.88
N SER A 233 -8.28 13.86 1.55
CA SER A 233 -8.86 12.75 0.76
C SER A 233 -8.13 11.40 0.86
N GLU A 234 -6.87 11.36 1.28
CA GLU A 234 -6.14 10.09 1.53
C GLU A 234 -6.54 9.48 2.88
N LEU A 235 -7.04 10.32 3.80
CA LEU A 235 -7.38 9.93 5.16
C LEU A 235 -8.87 9.63 5.32
N TRP A 236 -9.75 10.34 4.62
CA TRP A 236 -11.19 10.16 4.72
C TRP A 236 -11.94 10.24 3.40
N CYS A 237 -13.11 9.60 3.36
CA CYS A 237 -14.09 9.76 2.31
C CYS A 237 -15.50 9.64 2.88
N GLU A 238 -16.51 10.12 2.13
CA GLU A 238 -17.91 9.91 2.49
C GLU A 238 -18.21 8.40 2.60
N GLY A 239 -18.82 8.00 3.73
CA GLY A 239 -19.08 6.60 4.08
C GLY A 239 -17.86 5.84 4.63
N GLY A 240 -16.69 6.48 4.71
CA GLY A 240 -15.43 5.87 5.15
C GLY A 240 -15.04 4.64 4.35
N GLU A 241 -14.21 3.79 4.96
CA GLU A 241 -13.74 2.53 4.36
C GLU A 241 -14.90 1.65 3.85
N GLU A 242 -15.99 1.56 4.61
CA GLU A 242 -17.16 0.76 4.24
C GLU A 242 -17.83 1.26 2.96
N GLY A 243 -18.14 2.57 2.90
CA GLY A 243 -18.76 3.17 1.73
C GLY A 243 -17.86 3.10 0.50
N PHE A 244 -16.55 3.33 0.67
CA PHE A 244 -15.57 3.24 -0.41
C PHE A 244 -15.52 1.84 -1.00
N VAL A 245 -15.31 0.81 -0.17
CA VAL A 245 -15.18 -0.57 -0.65
C VAL A 245 -16.51 -1.07 -1.20
N SER A 246 -17.65 -0.68 -0.63
CA SER A 246 -18.97 -1.03 -1.17
C SER A 246 -19.21 -0.44 -2.56
N ARG A 247 -18.81 0.82 -2.80
CA ARG A 247 -18.82 1.42 -4.16
C ARG A 247 -17.90 0.68 -5.12
N MET A 248 -16.68 0.35 -4.67
CA MET A 248 -15.72 -0.42 -5.46
C MET A 248 -16.31 -1.77 -5.89
N VAL A 249 -16.97 -2.48 -4.98
CA VAL A 249 -17.68 -3.73 -5.29
C VAL A 249 -18.80 -3.49 -6.31
N ALA A 250 -19.64 -2.47 -6.13
CA ALA A 250 -20.74 -2.18 -7.06
C ALA A 250 -20.23 -1.86 -8.48
N GLU A 251 -19.21 -1.00 -8.62
CA GLU A 251 -18.63 -0.65 -9.92
C GLU A 251 -17.92 -1.84 -10.58
N SER A 252 -17.29 -2.71 -9.79
CA SER A 252 -16.54 -3.86 -10.30
C SER A 252 -17.40 -4.84 -11.12
N VAL A 253 -18.72 -4.89 -10.90
CA VAL A 253 -19.66 -5.71 -11.69
C VAL A 253 -19.59 -5.36 -13.17
N THR A 254 -19.58 -4.08 -13.51
CA THR A 254 -19.51 -3.61 -14.91
C THR A 254 -18.13 -3.80 -15.55
N LYS A 255 -17.13 -4.11 -14.71
CA LYS A 255 -15.74 -4.38 -15.08
C LYS A 255 -15.35 -5.83 -14.83
N ALA A 256 -16.32 -6.72 -14.64
CA ALA A 256 -16.12 -8.12 -14.30
C ALA A 256 -15.11 -8.82 -15.21
N GLN A 257 -15.15 -8.52 -16.51
CA GLN A 257 -14.25 -9.13 -17.50
C GLN A 257 -12.93 -8.35 -17.65
N ASN A 258 -12.77 -7.17 -17.05
CA ASN A 258 -11.55 -6.37 -17.14
C ASN A 258 -10.51 -6.76 -16.10
N CYS A 259 -10.90 -7.44 -15.01
CA CYS A 259 -9.98 -7.81 -13.95
C CYS A 259 -10.11 -9.29 -13.58
N PHE A 260 -8.99 -9.99 -13.39
CA PHE A 260 -9.01 -11.34 -12.82
C PHE A 260 -9.39 -11.27 -11.34
N TRP A 261 -8.63 -10.53 -10.53
CA TRP A 261 -8.95 -10.27 -9.13
C TRP A 261 -9.19 -8.78 -8.88
N PHE A 262 -10.24 -8.45 -8.15
CA PHE A 262 -10.37 -7.18 -7.47
C PHE A 262 -9.94 -7.36 -6.02
N THR A 263 -9.12 -6.44 -5.48
CA THR A 263 -8.73 -6.49 -4.07
C THR A 263 -8.72 -5.13 -3.39
N SER A 264 -8.99 -5.12 -2.09
CA SER A 264 -8.84 -3.93 -1.23
C SER A 264 -8.42 -4.33 0.18
N LEU A 265 -7.48 -3.58 0.77
CA LEU A 265 -7.21 -3.66 2.20
C LEU A 265 -8.46 -3.31 3.01
N ILE A 266 -8.61 -3.97 4.16
CA ILE A 266 -9.64 -3.70 5.15
C ILE A 266 -8.98 -3.50 6.51
N SER A 267 -8.99 -2.27 7.00
CA SER A 267 -8.39 -1.88 8.27
C SER A 267 -9.26 -2.20 9.47
N LYS A 268 -10.59 -2.10 9.36
CA LYS A 268 -11.51 -2.31 10.47
C LYS A 268 -12.25 -3.64 10.29
N LYS A 269 -12.18 -4.52 11.30
CA LYS A 269 -12.95 -5.78 11.30
C LYS A 269 -14.46 -5.54 11.19
N THR A 270 -14.94 -4.43 11.70
CA THR A 270 -16.35 -4.00 11.62
C THR A 270 -16.81 -3.68 10.20
N THR A 271 -15.90 -3.40 9.26
CA THR A 271 -16.25 -3.15 7.84
C THR A 271 -16.60 -4.44 7.09
N LEU A 272 -16.06 -5.59 7.53
CA LEU A 272 -16.19 -6.87 6.79
C LEU A 272 -17.64 -7.31 6.55
N PRO A 273 -18.57 -7.25 7.52
CA PRO A 273 -19.95 -7.70 7.28
C PRO A 273 -20.63 -6.96 6.12
N ALA A 274 -20.44 -5.65 6.03
CA ALA A 274 -21.00 -4.82 4.95
C ALA A 274 -20.36 -5.16 3.60
N VAL A 275 -19.04 -5.33 3.55
CA VAL A 275 -18.31 -5.74 2.32
C VAL A 275 -18.79 -7.12 1.84
N TYR A 276 -18.93 -8.09 2.74
CA TYR A 276 -19.45 -9.41 2.36
C TYR A 276 -20.91 -9.37 1.91
N HIS A 277 -21.73 -8.52 2.52
CA HIS A 277 -23.10 -8.30 2.05
C HIS A 277 -23.12 -7.72 0.63
N ALA A 278 -22.33 -6.68 0.37
CA ALA A 278 -22.19 -6.08 -0.96
C ALA A 278 -21.72 -7.09 -2.01
N LEU A 279 -20.71 -7.92 -1.69
CA LEU A 279 -20.19 -8.95 -2.59
C LEU A 279 -21.21 -10.04 -2.91
N ARG A 280 -22.00 -10.49 -1.92
CA ARG A 280 -23.10 -11.42 -2.15
C ARG A 280 -24.17 -10.81 -3.05
N TYR A 281 -24.56 -9.56 -2.79
CA TYR A 281 -25.53 -8.85 -3.61
C TYR A 281 -25.04 -8.66 -5.06
N ALA A 282 -23.75 -8.33 -5.22
CA ALA A 282 -23.09 -8.21 -6.52
C ALA A 282 -22.88 -9.56 -7.24
N LYS A 283 -23.16 -10.69 -6.57
CA LYS A 283 -22.96 -12.06 -7.10
C LYS A 283 -21.52 -12.33 -7.53
N ALA A 284 -20.55 -11.90 -6.72
CA ALA A 284 -19.16 -12.30 -6.90
C ALA A 284 -19.07 -13.85 -6.94
N VAL A 285 -18.34 -14.39 -7.91
CA VAL A 285 -18.20 -15.84 -8.12
C VAL A 285 -17.38 -16.45 -7.00
N GLU A 286 -16.30 -15.75 -6.61
CA GLU A 286 -15.43 -16.18 -5.53
C GLU A 286 -15.01 -14.98 -4.70
N VAL A 287 -14.95 -15.18 -3.39
CA VAL A 287 -14.51 -14.18 -2.41
C VAL A 287 -13.52 -14.84 -1.46
N ARG A 288 -12.36 -14.21 -1.26
CA ARG A 288 -11.33 -14.65 -0.31
C ARG A 288 -10.97 -13.49 0.62
N THR A 289 -10.69 -13.83 1.87
CA THR A 289 -10.11 -12.89 2.84
C THR A 289 -8.77 -13.42 3.27
N ILE A 290 -7.73 -12.61 3.05
CA ILE A 290 -6.35 -12.98 3.33
C ILE A 290 -5.91 -12.17 4.54
N ASP A 291 -5.68 -12.86 5.65
CA ASP A 291 -5.13 -12.24 6.85
C ASP A 291 -3.62 -12.02 6.69
N MET A 292 -3.16 -10.87 7.18
CA MET A 292 -1.76 -10.45 7.20
C MET A 292 -1.41 -9.96 8.61
N ALA A 293 -0.12 -10.01 8.97
CA ALA A 293 0.33 -9.56 10.27
C ALA A 293 1.45 -8.52 10.14
N GLN A 294 1.26 -7.36 10.77
CA GLN A 294 2.25 -6.29 10.78
C GLN A 294 2.53 -5.89 12.23
N GLY A 295 3.41 -6.64 12.89
CA GLY A 295 3.67 -6.49 14.32
C GLY A 295 2.39 -6.74 15.14
N GLN A 296 1.93 -5.73 15.89
CA GLN A 296 0.71 -5.84 16.71
C GLN A 296 -0.60 -5.56 15.95
N LYS A 297 -0.52 -5.13 14.69
CA LYS A 297 -1.72 -4.84 13.89
C LYS A 297 -2.11 -6.05 13.06
N VAL A 298 -3.36 -6.49 13.24
CA VAL A 298 -4.02 -7.39 12.31
C VAL A 298 -4.43 -6.57 11.10
N SER A 299 -3.90 -6.93 9.93
CA SER A 299 -4.32 -6.38 8.65
C SER A 299 -4.89 -7.49 7.78
N ARG A 300 -5.66 -7.15 6.77
CA ARG A 300 -6.20 -8.10 5.80
C ARG A 300 -6.56 -7.38 4.52
N PHE A 301 -6.69 -8.12 3.45
CA PHE A 301 -7.44 -7.67 2.28
C PHE A 301 -8.52 -8.67 1.92
N VAL A 302 -9.56 -8.16 1.29
CA VAL A 302 -10.59 -8.97 0.64
C VAL A 302 -10.29 -8.98 -0.85
N ALA A 303 -10.35 -10.15 -1.45
CA ALA A 303 -10.21 -10.39 -2.87
C ALA A 303 -11.52 -10.97 -3.41
N TRP A 304 -11.98 -10.51 -4.57
CA TRP A 304 -13.15 -11.06 -5.24
C TRP A 304 -12.98 -11.10 -6.75
N THR A 305 -13.67 -12.03 -7.39
CA THR A 305 -13.71 -12.16 -8.84
C THR A 305 -15.11 -12.48 -9.32
N PHE A 306 -15.39 -12.09 -10.56
CA PHE A 306 -16.61 -12.44 -11.30
C PHE A 306 -16.33 -13.44 -12.42
N LEU A 307 -15.07 -13.87 -12.58
CA LEU A 307 -14.70 -14.87 -13.57
C LEU A 307 -15.06 -16.26 -13.07
N THR A 308 -15.75 -17.04 -13.91
CA THR A 308 -15.95 -18.48 -13.65
C THR A 308 -14.61 -19.24 -13.70
N PRO A 309 -14.53 -20.46 -13.14
CA PRO A 309 -13.32 -21.27 -13.23
C PRO A 309 -12.80 -21.43 -14.67
N GLU A 310 -13.68 -21.58 -15.66
CA GLU A 310 -13.33 -21.71 -17.08
C GLU A 310 -12.76 -20.40 -17.65
N GLN A 311 -13.34 -19.26 -17.28
CA GLN A 311 -12.84 -17.94 -17.67
C GLN A 311 -11.48 -17.65 -17.03
N GLN A 312 -11.29 -18.05 -15.77
CA GLN A 312 -9.99 -17.96 -15.09
C GLN A 312 -8.94 -18.83 -15.80
N ALA A 313 -9.28 -20.08 -16.17
CA ALA A 313 -8.37 -20.94 -16.92
C ALA A 313 -7.95 -20.32 -18.26
N THR A 314 -8.92 -19.77 -18.99
CA THR A 314 -8.68 -19.07 -20.27
C THR A 314 -7.77 -17.86 -20.08
N TRP A 315 -8.05 -17.02 -19.08
CA TRP A 315 -7.25 -15.82 -18.78
C TRP A 315 -5.78 -16.17 -18.52
N LYS A 316 -5.53 -17.22 -17.72
CA LYS A 316 -4.17 -17.66 -17.43
C LYS A 316 -3.46 -18.16 -18.68
N ALA A 317 -4.10 -19.00 -19.48
CA ALA A 317 -3.51 -19.52 -20.71
C ALA A 317 -3.15 -18.42 -21.72
N GLU A 318 -3.90 -17.31 -21.73
CA GLU A 318 -3.65 -16.18 -22.62
C GLU A 318 -2.60 -15.19 -22.09
N ARG A 319 -2.39 -15.11 -20.77
CA ARG A 319 -1.68 -13.97 -20.16
C ARG A 319 -0.57 -14.32 -19.19
N TRP A 320 -0.61 -15.49 -18.54
CA TRP A 320 0.33 -15.87 -17.47
C TRP A 320 1.38 -16.85 -17.97
#